data_AF-A0A413QPD6-F1
#
_entry.id   AF-A0A413QPD6-F1
#
_cell.length_a   1.000
_cell.length_b   1.000
_cell.length_c   1.000
_cell.angle_alpha   90.00
_cell.angle_beta   90.00
_cell.angle_gamma   90.00
#
_symmetry.space_group_name_H-M   'P 1'
#
loop_
_entity.id
_entity.type
_entity.pdbx_description
1 polymer ?
#
loop_
_entity_poly.entity_id
_entity_poly.type
_entity_poly.pdbx_seq_one_letter_code
_entity_poly.pdbx_strand_id
1 'polypeptide(L)'
;MNWLHTILFPPRCPGCGRSVSSHGTWCSLCFQSVWHPRLVNGSRRNHLDGCYALTDYRGHIRRILQQIKYERKFQYEAACLYLLSRFPWMDEIRTDIAVPVPLSLTRLRKRGYNQSEFILVLVQILWCGHP
;
A
#
# COMPACT_ATOMS: atom_id res chain seq x y z
N MET A 1 4.51 18.97 21.62
CA MET A 1 5.92 18.74 21.99
C MET A 1 6.49 17.60 21.14
N ASN A 2 7.01 17.85 19.92
CA ASN A 2 7.46 16.78 19.00
C ASN A 2 8.85 16.98 18.36
N TRP A 3 9.52 18.10 18.67
CA TRP A 3 10.82 18.49 18.09
C TRP A 3 11.97 17.49 18.33
N LEU A 4 12.07 16.90 19.53
CA LEU A 4 13.06 15.88 19.87
C LEU A 4 12.96 14.65 18.96
N HIS A 5 11.74 14.23 18.63
CA HIS A 5 11.50 13.09 17.75
C HIS A 5 11.99 13.37 16.33
N THR A 6 11.83 14.61 15.85
CA THR A 6 12.29 15.02 14.51
C THR A 6 13.81 15.13 14.42
N ILE A 7 14.50 15.49 15.51
CA ILE A 7 15.97 15.55 15.54
C ILE A 7 16.56 14.14 15.57
N LEU A 8 16.02 13.25 16.41
CA LEU A 8 16.53 11.88 16.56
C LEU A 8 16.12 10.98 15.40
N PHE A 9 14.92 11.20 14.85
CA PHE A 9 14.35 10.43 13.76
C PHE A 9 13.81 11.36 12.67
N PRO A 10 14.69 11.99 11.86
CA PRO A 10 14.24 12.89 10.81
C PRO A 10 13.43 12.14 9.75
N PRO A 11 12.38 12.75 9.19
CA PRO A 11 11.57 12.14 8.13
C PRO A 11 12.42 11.86 6.89
N ARG A 12 12.49 10.58 6.50
CA ARG A 12 13.24 10.11 5.33
C ARG A 12 12.33 9.44 4.30
N CYS A 13 12.65 9.65 3.03
CA CYS A 13 12.00 8.99 1.91
C CYS A 13 12.16 7.46 2.04
N PRO A 14 11.08 6.68 1.95
CA PRO A 14 11.12 5.23 2.11
C PRO A 14 11.88 4.52 0.97
N GLY A 15 11.96 5.14 -0.21
CA GLY A 15 12.73 4.66 -1.36
C GLY A 15 14.25 4.83 -1.21
N CYS A 16 14.72 6.09 -1.25
CA CYS A 16 16.15 6.45 -1.29
C CYS A 16 16.76 6.95 0.03
N GLY A 17 15.98 7.20 1.09
CA GLY A 17 16.48 7.70 2.37
C GLY A 17 16.79 9.20 2.45
N ARG A 18 16.57 9.98 1.39
CA ARG A 18 16.72 11.44 1.43
C ARG A 18 15.72 12.09 2.39
N SER A 19 16.05 13.23 2.98
CA SER A 19 15.11 14.00 3.81
C SER A 19 13.85 14.38 3.04
N VAL A 20 12.70 14.34 3.72
CA VAL A 20 11.39 14.72 3.18
C VAL A 20 10.64 15.57 4.20
N SER A 21 9.54 16.20 3.81
CA SER A 21 8.79 17.14 4.65
C SER A 21 8.09 16.48 5.84
N SER A 22 7.66 15.23 5.71
CA SER A 22 6.95 14.51 6.77
C SER A 22 7.15 13.00 6.68
N HIS A 23 7.00 12.31 7.82
CA HIS A 23 7.12 10.86 7.89
C HIS A 23 6.14 10.17 6.94
N GLY A 24 6.60 9.10 6.28
CA GLY A 24 5.79 8.36 5.31
C GLY A 24 5.67 9.02 3.93
N THR A 25 6.21 10.22 3.72
CA THR A 25 6.20 10.83 2.38
C THR A 25 7.33 10.33 1.49
N TRP A 26 7.08 10.37 0.19
CA TRP A 26 8.05 10.04 -0.83
C TRP A 26 8.68 11.32 -1.38
N CYS A 27 9.99 11.31 -1.66
CA CYS A 27 10.58 12.38 -2.45
C CYS A 27 10.06 12.32 -3.89
N SER A 28 10.08 13.45 -4.61
CA SER A 28 9.53 13.56 -5.97
C SER A 28 10.08 12.50 -6.93
N LEU A 29 11.40 12.29 -6.93
CA LEU A 29 12.07 11.30 -7.78
C LEU A 29 11.61 9.86 -7.50
N CYS A 30 11.62 9.44 -6.23
CA CYS A 30 11.18 8.09 -5.89
C CYS A 30 9.68 7.93 -6.14
N PHE A 31 8.86 8.95 -5.84
CA PHE A 31 7.43 8.93 -6.14
C PHE A 31 7.18 8.71 -7.63
N GLN A 32 7.77 9.54 -8.50
CA GLN A 32 7.64 9.42 -9.95
C GLN A 32 8.13 8.05 -10.45
N SER A 33 9.18 7.50 -9.86
CA SER A 33 9.72 6.20 -10.27
C SER A 33 8.83 5.00 -9.93
N VAL A 34 7.95 5.13 -8.92
CA VAL A 34 7.10 4.02 -8.46
C VAL A 34 5.63 4.22 -8.85
N TRP A 35 5.22 5.46 -9.09
CA TRP A 35 3.85 5.84 -9.39
C TRP A 35 3.47 5.38 -10.79
N HIS A 36 2.70 4.30 -10.86
CA HIS A 36 2.24 3.70 -12.11
C HIS A 36 0.80 3.18 -11.96
N PRO A 37 -0.17 4.09 -11.74
CA PRO A 37 -1.56 3.72 -11.58
C PRO A 37 -2.11 3.13 -12.88
N ARG A 38 -2.76 1.97 -12.80
CA ARG A 38 -3.47 1.35 -13.92
C ARG A 38 -4.63 0.45 -13.48
N LEU A 39 -5.65 0.34 -14.31
CA LEU A 39 -6.55 -0.81 -14.32
C LEU A 39 -5.79 -1.98 -14.96
N VAL A 40 -5.74 -3.13 -14.28
CA VAL A 40 -5.07 -4.33 -14.78
C VAL A 40 -5.85 -4.88 -15.98
N ASN A 41 -5.17 -5.04 -17.11
CA ASN A 41 -5.76 -5.55 -18.34
C ASN A 41 -6.40 -6.93 -18.12
N GLY A 42 -7.62 -7.12 -18.62
CA GLY A 42 -8.37 -8.38 -18.48
C GLY A 42 -8.82 -8.70 -17.05
N SER A 43 -8.73 -7.75 -16.11
CA SER A 43 -9.22 -7.94 -14.75
C SER A 43 -10.75 -7.88 -14.64
N ARG A 44 -11.42 -7.18 -15.57
CA ARG A 44 -12.88 -7.15 -15.63
C ARG A 44 -13.39 -8.53 -16.03
N ARG A 45 -14.17 -9.16 -15.15
CA ARG A 45 -14.81 -10.47 -15.37
C ARG A 45 -16.22 -10.45 -14.78
N ASN A 46 -17.01 -11.51 -15.06
CA ASN A 46 -18.42 -11.61 -14.66
C ASN A 46 -18.74 -11.22 -13.21
N HIS A 47 -17.79 -11.39 -12.27
CA HIS A 47 -17.95 -11.03 -10.86
C HIS A 47 -16.83 -10.11 -10.33
N LEU A 48 -16.12 -9.39 -11.19
CA LEU A 48 -15.05 -8.47 -10.80
C LEU A 48 -15.04 -7.25 -11.72
N ASP A 49 -15.37 -6.08 -11.18
CA ASP A 49 -15.46 -4.84 -11.95
C ASP A 49 -14.11 -4.24 -12.34
N GLY A 50 -13.02 -4.79 -11.79
CA GLY A 50 -11.66 -4.42 -12.12
C GLY A 50 -10.68 -4.73 -10.99
N CYS A 51 -9.41 -4.75 -11.34
CA CYS A 51 -8.30 -4.78 -10.39
C CYS A 51 -7.41 -3.58 -10.68
N TYR A 52 -7.19 -2.73 -9.70
CA TYR A 52 -6.33 -1.56 -9.86
C TYR A 52 -4.96 -1.81 -9.24
N ALA A 53 -3.91 -1.27 -9.86
CA ALA A 53 -2.55 -1.32 -9.34
C ALA A 53 -1.96 0.09 -9.37
N LEU A 54 -1.50 0.60 -8.22
CA LEU A 54 -0.88 1.93 -8.12
C LEU A 54 0.60 1.95 -8.48
N THR A 55 1.26 0.80 -8.41
CA THR A 55 2.71 0.66 -8.57
C THR A 55 3.05 -0.69 -9.17
N ASP A 56 4.30 -0.85 -9.63
CA ASP A 56 4.85 -2.15 -9.99
C ASP A 56 5.54 -2.82 -8.80
N TYR A 57 5.41 -4.15 -8.70
CA TYR A 57 6.11 -4.95 -7.69
C TYR A 57 7.60 -5.11 -8.01
N ARG A 58 8.32 -3.97 -8.06
CA ARG A 58 9.74 -3.88 -8.41
C ARG A 58 10.43 -2.81 -7.54
N GLY A 59 11.76 -2.78 -7.61
CA GLY A 59 12.59 -1.75 -6.95
C GLY A 59 12.22 -1.47 -5.49
N HIS A 60 12.00 -0.19 -5.18
CA HIS A 60 11.65 0.28 -3.83
C HIS A 60 10.36 -0.35 -3.29
N ILE A 61 9.34 -0.53 -4.12
CA ILE A 61 8.06 -1.12 -3.73
C ILE A 61 8.23 -2.57 -3.31
N ARG A 62 8.95 -3.36 -4.11
CA ARG A 62 9.25 -4.77 -3.78
C ARG A 62 9.99 -4.86 -2.44
N ARG A 63 10.99 -4.00 -2.21
CA ARG A 63 11.74 -3.96 -0.94
C ARG A 63 10.83 -3.63 0.24
N ILE A 64 10.07 -2.55 0.15
CA ILE A 64 9.16 -2.10 1.22
C ILE A 64 8.12 -3.17 1.56
N LEU A 65 7.45 -3.73 0.55
CA LEU A 65 6.44 -4.76 0.76
C LEU A 65 7.04 -6.05 1.35
N GLN A 66 8.27 -6.42 1.00
CA GLN A 66 8.96 -7.55 1.65
C GLN A 66 9.29 -7.26 3.11
N GLN A 67 9.79 -6.06 3.42
CA GLN A 67 10.09 -5.64 4.79
C GLN A 67 8.83 -5.61 5.66
N ILE A 68 7.70 -5.22 5.10
CA ILE A 68 6.41 -5.37 5.78
C ILE A 68 6.08 -6.87 5.91
N LYS A 69 6.08 -7.66 4.81
CA LYS A 69 5.78 -9.11 4.73
C LYS A 69 6.50 -9.99 5.74
N TYR A 70 7.77 -9.70 6.00
CA TYR A 70 8.65 -10.64 6.70
C TYR A 70 9.34 -10.03 7.93
N GLU A 71 9.53 -8.71 7.98
CA GLU A 71 10.28 -8.04 9.06
C GLU A 71 9.41 -7.18 9.98
N ARG A 72 8.08 -7.16 9.79
CA ARG A 72 7.15 -6.35 10.61
C ARG A 72 7.52 -4.86 10.66
N LYS A 73 8.12 -4.32 9.59
CA LYS A 73 8.51 -2.91 9.51
C LYS A 73 7.32 -2.02 9.20
N PHE A 74 6.43 -1.84 10.17
CA PHE A 74 5.21 -1.02 10.09
C PHE A 74 5.47 0.46 9.83
N GLN A 75 6.69 0.95 10.06
CA GLN A 75 7.10 2.30 9.68
C GLN A 75 6.87 2.64 8.19
N TYR A 76 6.76 1.62 7.32
CA TYR A 76 6.47 1.81 5.90
C TYR A 76 4.97 1.85 5.56
N GLU A 77 4.07 1.63 6.52
CA GLU A 77 2.63 1.70 6.31
C GLU A 77 2.20 3.10 5.86
N ALA A 78 2.71 4.14 6.53
CA ALA A 78 2.47 5.52 6.12
C ALA A 78 2.95 5.81 4.68
N ALA A 79 4.02 5.14 4.23
CA ALA A 79 4.49 5.23 2.85
C ALA A 79 3.54 4.56 1.84
N CYS A 80 2.88 3.48 2.23
CA CYS A 80 1.84 2.84 1.45
C CYS A 80 0.56 3.68 1.40
N LEU A 81 0.13 4.24 2.54
CA LEU A 81 -1.02 5.14 2.63
C LEU A 81 -0.80 6.42 1.81
N TYR A 82 0.43 6.92 1.74
CA TYR A 82 0.77 8.06 0.88
C TYR A 82 0.46 7.79 -0.60
N LEU A 83 0.72 6.57 -1.09
CA LEU A 83 0.41 6.19 -2.47
C LEU A 83 -1.11 6.04 -2.65
N LEU A 84 -1.79 5.44 -1.67
CA LEU A 84 -3.23 5.22 -1.71
C LEU A 84 -4.07 6.47 -1.68
N SER A 85 -3.69 7.43 -0.86
CA SER A 85 -4.38 8.72 -0.78
C SER A 85 -4.39 9.48 -2.12
N ARG A 86 -3.60 9.02 -3.11
CA ARG A 86 -3.53 9.55 -4.48
C ARG A 86 -4.22 8.65 -5.49
N PHE A 87 -5.00 7.66 -5.04
CA PHE A 87 -5.72 6.75 -5.92
C PHE A 87 -6.62 7.55 -6.88
N PRO A 88 -6.40 7.46 -8.21
CA PRO A 88 -7.01 8.41 -9.14
C PRO A 88 -8.47 8.07 -9.49
N TRP A 89 -8.95 6.88 -9.13
CA TRP A 89 -10.29 6.42 -9.47
C TRP A 89 -11.25 6.41 -8.27
N MET A 90 -10.99 7.22 -7.24
CA MET A 90 -11.85 7.26 -6.05
C MET A 90 -13.32 7.50 -6.39
N ASP A 91 -13.59 8.39 -7.35
CA ASP A 91 -14.96 8.73 -7.77
C ASP A 91 -15.65 7.61 -8.57
N GLU A 92 -14.88 6.73 -9.22
CA GLU A 92 -15.41 5.58 -9.97
C GLU A 92 -15.77 4.42 -9.04
N ILE A 93 -15.18 4.37 -7.85
CA ILE A 93 -15.43 3.31 -6.89
C ILE A 93 -16.59 3.72 -5.96
N ARG A 94 -17.79 3.25 -6.29
CA ARG A 94 -18.93 3.22 -5.36
C ARG A 94 -18.79 2.03 -4.42
N THR A 95 -18.07 2.20 -3.30
CA THR A 95 -17.99 1.16 -2.26
C THR A 95 -18.52 1.64 -0.92
N ASP A 96 -19.40 0.83 -0.33
CA ASP A 96 -19.84 0.96 1.06
C ASP A 96 -18.95 0.15 2.02
N ILE A 97 -18.20 -0.84 1.51
CA ILE A 97 -17.44 -1.81 2.32
C ILE A 97 -16.07 -2.09 1.71
N ALA A 98 -15.03 -2.07 2.55
CA ALA A 98 -13.69 -2.55 2.25
C ALA A 98 -13.39 -3.82 3.06
N VAL A 99 -12.97 -4.90 2.40
CA VAL A 99 -12.66 -6.19 3.04
C VAL A 99 -11.19 -6.54 2.78
N PRO A 100 -10.41 -6.91 3.82
CA PRO A 100 -9.03 -7.34 3.64
C PRO A 100 -8.98 -8.69 2.92
N VAL A 101 -8.03 -8.84 1.99
CA VAL A 101 -7.81 -10.14 1.34
C VAL A 101 -7.40 -11.18 2.39
N PRO A 102 -8.16 -12.28 2.56
CA PRO A 102 -7.93 -13.26 3.61
C PRO A 102 -6.59 -13.98 3.40
N LEU A 103 -5.85 -14.16 4.50
CA LEU A 103 -4.60 -14.91 4.51
C LEU A 103 -4.88 -16.39 4.82
N SER A 104 -4.23 -17.33 4.11
CA SER A 104 -4.40 -18.76 4.42
C SER A 104 -3.93 -19.08 5.85
N LEU A 105 -4.60 -20.02 6.54
CA LEU A 105 -4.29 -20.40 7.92
C LEU A 105 -2.81 -20.77 8.13
N THR A 106 -2.19 -21.47 7.17
CA THR A 106 -0.76 -21.80 7.20
C THR A 106 0.13 -20.56 7.16
N ARG A 107 -0.23 -19.56 6.33
CA ARG A 107 0.50 -18.29 6.25
C ARG A 107 0.26 -17.41 7.48
N LEU A 108 -0.95 -17.44 8.05
CA LEU A 108 -1.29 -16.76 9.30
C LEU A 108 -0.47 -17.32 10.47
N ARG A 109 -0.42 -18.65 10.63
CA ARG A 109 0.39 -19.32 11.67
C ARG A 109 1.88 -19.04 11.53
N LYS A 110 2.41 -19.01 10.30
CA LYS A 110 3.85 -18.75 10.04
C LYS A 110 4.27 -17.30 10.31
N ARG A 111 3.39 -16.32 10.10
CA ARG A 111 3.71 -14.89 10.25
C ARG A 111 3.21 -14.27 11.57
N GLY A 112 2.17 -14.85 12.16
CA GLY A 112 1.56 -14.41 13.43
C GLY A 112 0.63 -13.20 13.32
N TYR A 113 0.34 -12.69 12.11
CA TYR A 113 -0.61 -11.59 11.86
C TYR A 113 -1.07 -11.61 10.40
N ASN A 114 -2.27 -11.09 10.14
CA ASN A 114 -2.75 -10.85 8.78
C ASN A 114 -2.27 -9.47 8.31
N GLN A 115 -1.40 -9.47 7.32
CA GLN A 115 -0.84 -8.22 6.82
C GLN A 115 -1.88 -7.35 6.11
N SER A 116 -2.90 -7.97 5.54
CA SER A 116 -4.05 -7.30 4.95
C SER A 116 -4.94 -6.64 6.01
N GLU A 117 -4.84 -7.02 7.30
CA GLU A 117 -5.56 -6.34 8.40
C GLU A 117 -4.91 -5.02 8.80
N PHE A 118 -3.57 -4.91 8.72
CA PHE A 118 -2.86 -3.63 8.90
C PHE A 118 -2.93 -2.76 7.63
N ILE A 119 -2.93 -3.40 6.46
CA ILE A 119 -3.01 -2.77 5.14
C ILE A 119 -4.44 -2.87 4.59
N LEU A 120 -5.45 -2.67 5.43
CA LEU A 120 -6.85 -2.73 4.99
C LEU A 120 -7.23 -1.56 4.07
N VAL A 121 -6.28 -0.68 3.74
CA VAL A 121 -6.45 0.43 2.80
C VAL A 121 -5.79 0.17 1.42
N LEU A 122 -4.92 -0.83 1.20
CA LEU A 122 -4.25 -1.00 -0.13
C LEU A 122 -5.05 -1.83 -1.15
N VAL A 123 -6.13 -1.24 -1.66
CA VAL A 123 -6.76 -1.56 -2.95
C VAL A 123 -7.47 -2.93 -3.02
N GLN A 124 -8.80 -2.87 -2.96
CA GLN A 124 -9.75 -3.77 -3.60
C GLN A 124 -9.14 -4.75 -4.62
N ILE A 125 -9.14 -6.02 -4.25
CA ILE A 125 -9.30 -7.11 -5.20
C ILE A 125 -10.34 -8.04 -4.58
N LEU A 126 -11.47 -8.20 -5.30
CA LEU A 126 -12.65 -9.04 -5.01
C LEU A 126 -13.84 -8.26 -4.42
N TRP A 127 -14.57 -7.57 -5.30
CA TRP A 127 -16.01 -7.45 -5.10
C TRP A 127 -16.63 -8.83 -5.36
N CYS A 128 -17.56 -9.25 -4.49
CA CYS A 128 -18.28 -10.51 -4.60
C CYS A 128 -19.78 -10.17 -4.54
N GLY A 129 -20.47 -10.38 -5.67
CA GLY A 129 -21.92 -10.54 -5.76
C GLY A 129 -22.78 -9.28 -5.61
N HIS A 130 -23.42 -8.87 -6.70
CA HIS A 130 -24.80 -8.39 -6.62
C HIS A 130 -25.76 -9.54 -7.03
N PRO A 131 -27.02 -9.52 -6.57
CA PRO A 131 -27.90 -10.68 -6.46
C PRO A 131 -28.16 -11.45 -7.75
#